data_AF-A0A1B6IQF7-F1
#
_entry.id   AF-A0A1B6IQF7-F1
#
_cell.length_a   1.000
_cell.length_b   1.000
_cell.length_c   1.000
_cell.angle_alpha   90.00
_cell.angle_beta   90.00
_cell.angle_gamma   90.00
#
_symmetry.space_group_name_H-M   'P 1'
#
loop_
_entity.id
_entity.type
_entity.pdbx_description
1 polymer ?
#
loop_
_entity_poly.entity_id
_entity_poly.type
_entity_poly.pdbx_seq_one_letter_code
_entity_poly.pdbx_strand_id
1 'polypeptide(L)'
;MLRWLICFMVLVNTRADVHVGGALNIFSHFGNLGAVIKVNPHNTASRFFDHESVDVFEEVLETRSSPYTFENPKFNGHFRMQLCDNLEHLQQVYFRSYYIEGIEKPWKALAGGWTSAVLARHLGLNSTFVAGNYGYGLVRLSRVYELVRLTPHMGLRLNNWTAERTELVIPGQVGSVLAFIQQSGSHYVNSYTTGNSLYQVYAFTPVVYKELKIEMHYYEVRKVSLGRVLSFFSPWRAEYVGLIRSSSGNSSLEQWASNYLFSRFIMFSYPNLLKLYVRPDLLQELNYRLGNDALLSVDMRSLAPLIRDSGKRHWFQEVLDNHLKLWELNV
;
A
#
# COMPACT_ATOMS: atom_id res chain seq x y z
N MET A 1 51.11 10.95 4.71
CA MET A 1 50.29 10.09 3.81
C MET A 1 49.89 8.89 4.66
N LEU A 2 48.65 8.66 5.08
CA LEU A 2 47.42 8.52 4.31
C LEU A 2 46.25 8.68 5.32
N ARG A 3 45.38 9.67 5.12
CA ARG A 3 44.08 9.77 5.81
C ARG A 3 43.12 8.85 5.07
N TRP A 4 42.48 7.91 5.74
CA TRP A 4 41.26 7.28 5.23
C TRP A 4 40.12 7.51 6.20
N LEU A 5 39.16 8.29 5.71
CA LEU A 5 37.83 8.45 6.24
C LEU A 5 37.14 7.09 6.30
N ILE A 6 36.62 6.74 7.47
CA ILE A 6 35.50 5.81 7.57
C ILE A 6 34.29 6.67 7.93
N CYS A 7 33.60 7.14 6.89
CA CYS A 7 32.25 7.66 7.00
C CYS A 7 31.32 6.45 6.93
N PHE A 8 30.99 5.87 8.09
CA PHE A 8 29.85 4.96 8.18
C PHE A 8 28.59 5.83 8.11
N MET A 9 28.02 5.98 6.92
CA MET A 9 26.60 6.31 6.81
C MET A 9 25.82 5.13 7.35
N VAL A 10 25.52 5.17 8.66
CA VAL A 10 24.36 4.45 9.19
C VAL A 10 23.15 5.22 8.68
N LEU A 11 22.59 4.78 7.55
CA LEU A 11 21.20 5.08 7.21
C LEU A 11 20.34 4.40 8.28
N VAL A 12 20.08 5.12 9.38
CA VAL A 12 18.97 4.79 10.25
C VAL A 12 17.73 4.93 9.39
N ASN A 13 17.14 3.80 8.98
CA ASN A 13 15.81 3.80 8.41
C ASN A 13 14.85 4.25 9.52
N THR A 14 14.55 5.55 9.58
CA THR A 14 13.39 6.06 10.30
C THR A 14 12.17 5.39 9.67
N ARG A 15 11.34 4.75 10.49
CA ARG A 15 10.11 4.10 10.03
C ARG A 15 8.96 5.01 10.47
N ALA A 16 7.72 4.66 10.16
CA ALA A 16 6.59 5.20 10.89
C ALA A 16 5.72 4.01 11.27
N ASP A 17 5.64 3.69 12.56
CA ASP A 17 4.71 2.69 13.07
C ASP A 17 3.29 3.24 12.97
N VAL A 18 2.53 2.70 12.01
CA VAL A 18 1.19 3.16 11.70
C VAL A 18 0.27 2.78 12.85
N HIS A 19 -0.17 3.77 13.61
CA HIS A 19 -1.19 3.63 14.64
C HIS A 19 -2.30 4.64 14.40
N VAL A 20 -3.49 4.32 14.87
CA VAL A 20 -4.65 5.19 14.72
C VAL A 20 -4.43 6.47 15.54
N GLY A 21 -4.83 7.61 15.00
CA GLY A 21 -4.67 8.91 15.66
C GLY A 21 -3.30 9.56 15.45
N GLY A 22 -2.29 8.81 15.00
CA GLY A 22 -0.98 9.34 14.63
C GLY A 22 -1.08 10.22 13.38
N ALA A 23 -0.54 11.44 13.46
CA ALA A 23 -0.50 12.40 12.36
C ALA A 23 0.84 12.41 11.64
N LEU A 24 0.79 12.51 10.32
CA LEU A 24 1.95 12.53 9.43
C LEU A 24 1.95 13.79 8.56
N ASN A 25 3.14 14.33 8.34
CA ASN A 25 3.39 15.27 7.28
C ASN A 25 3.53 14.51 5.95
N ILE A 26 2.48 14.50 5.13
CA ILE A 26 2.53 13.75 3.87
C ILE A 26 3.48 14.39 2.85
N PHE A 27 3.80 15.68 2.99
CA PHE A 27 4.64 16.40 2.03
C PHE A 27 6.12 16.08 2.19
N SER A 28 6.58 15.68 3.38
CA SER A 28 8.00 15.32 3.58
C SER A 28 8.39 14.04 2.83
N HIS A 29 7.42 13.18 2.49
CA HIS A 29 7.66 11.90 1.81
C HIS A 29 6.76 11.70 0.60
N PHE A 30 6.14 12.75 0.07
CA PHE A 30 5.25 12.63 -1.08
C PHE A 30 6.01 12.05 -2.27
N GLY A 31 5.43 11.06 -2.94
CA GLY A 31 6.11 10.26 -3.97
C GLY A 31 6.75 8.98 -3.43
N ASN A 32 6.96 8.87 -2.12
CA ASN A 32 7.61 7.73 -1.48
C ASN A 32 6.98 7.34 -0.14
N LEU A 33 5.72 7.74 0.12
CA LEU A 33 5.03 7.41 1.37
C LEU A 33 4.92 5.90 1.59
N GLY A 34 4.88 5.09 0.52
CA GLY A 34 4.82 3.63 0.63
C GLY A 34 6.09 3.00 1.22
N ALA A 35 7.22 3.71 1.25
CA ALA A 35 8.43 3.26 1.94
C ALA A 35 8.37 3.53 3.46
N VAL A 36 7.68 4.59 3.86
CA VAL A 36 7.57 5.09 5.23
C VAL A 36 6.45 4.39 5.99
N ILE A 37 5.28 4.27 5.37
CA ILE A 37 4.08 3.72 5.98
C ILE A 37 4.18 2.19 5.99
N LYS A 38 4.56 1.60 7.13
CA LYS A 38 4.67 0.15 7.33
C LYS A 38 4.10 -0.27 8.68
N VAL A 39 3.70 -1.54 8.77
CA VAL A 39 3.26 -2.16 10.03
C VAL A 39 4.47 -2.79 10.71
N ASN A 40 4.65 -2.55 12.01
CA ASN A 40 5.61 -3.29 12.83
C ASN A 40 4.92 -4.45 13.56
N PRO A 41 5.05 -5.71 13.10
CA PRO A 41 4.31 -6.85 13.66
C PRO A 41 4.70 -7.25 15.09
N HIS A 42 5.80 -6.72 15.65
CA HIS A 42 6.37 -7.20 16.91
C HIS A 42 6.33 -6.21 18.09
N ASN A 43 5.65 -5.07 17.95
CA ASN A 43 5.48 -4.14 19.08
C ASN A 43 4.08 -4.27 19.71
N THR A 44 3.96 -5.17 20.69
CA THR A 44 2.86 -5.15 21.67
C THR A 44 3.04 -4.06 22.73
N ALA A 45 4.16 -3.34 22.69
CA ALA A 45 4.40 -2.14 23.47
C ALA A 45 4.74 -1.00 22.51
N SER A 46 3.78 -0.13 22.24
CA SER A 46 4.02 1.18 21.61
C SER A 46 5.00 1.97 22.49
N ARG A 47 6.29 1.83 22.21
CA ARG A 47 7.32 2.75 22.69
C ARG A 47 7.80 3.54 21.48
N PHE A 48 7.10 4.65 21.28
CA PHE A 48 7.54 5.93 20.77
C PHE A 48 9.03 5.98 20.46
N PHE A 49 9.39 5.98 19.17
CA PHE A 49 10.47 6.77 18.56
C PHE A 49 10.47 6.44 17.06
N ASP A 50 9.44 6.90 16.35
CA ASP A 50 9.52 7.11 14.90
C ASP A 50 9.26 8.60 14.67
N HIS A 51 10.30 9.33 14.29
CA HIS A 51 10.34 10.80 14.30
C HIS A 51 9.37 11.48 13.32
N GLU A 52 8.50 10.74 12.63
CA GLU A 52 7.65 11.23 11.55
C GLU A 52 6.13 11.18 11.86
N SER A 53 5.70 10.39 12.86
CA SER A 53 4.30 10.38 13.32
C SER A 53 4.17 11.12 14.65
N VAL A 54 3.20 12.03 14.74
CA VAL A 54 2.94 12.88 15.90
C VAL A 54 1.56 12.57 16.48
N ASP A 55 1.48 12.32 17.78
CA ASP A 55 0.21 12.17 18.47
C ASP A 55 -0.46 13.53 18.61
N VAL A 56 -1.60 13.71 17.92
CA VAL A 56 -2.30 15.00 17.89
C VAL A 56 -3.53 15.03 18.80
N PHE A 57 -3.99 13.90 19.32
CA PHE A 57 -5.22 13.79 20.12
C PHE A 57 -4.92 13.69 21.63
N GLU A 58 -5.84 14.20 22.47
CA GLU A 58 -5.79 14.03 23.94
C GLU A 58 -5.97 12.55 24.33
N GLU A 59 -6.95 11.89 23.71
CA GLU A 59 -7.29 10.49 23.95
C GLU A 59 -7.63 9.81 22.62
N VAL A 60 -7.03 8.64 22.39
CA VAL A 60 -7.26 7.83 21.19
C VAL A 60 -7.97 6.55 21.64
N LEU A 61 -9.27 6.47 21.32
CA LEU A 61 -10.05 5.25 21.51
C LEU A 61 -10.10 4.49 20.20
N GLU A 62 -9.59 3.26 20.19
CA GLU A 62 -9.54 2.43 19.00
C GLU A 62 -10.50 1.24 19.11
N THR A 63 -11.17 0.93 18.00
CA THR A 63 -11.92 -0.30 17.83
C THR A 63 -11.07 -1.26 17.00
N ARG A 64 -10.75 -2.42 17.58
CA ARG A 64 -10.04 -3.51 16.92
C ARG A 64 -11.02 -4.62 16.57
N SER A 65 -10.92 -5.14 15.36
CA SER A 65 -11.67 -6.33 14.93
C SER A 65 -10.78 -7.25 14.12
N SER A 66 -10.88 -8.55 14.38
CA SER A 66 -10.17 -9.59 13.65
C SER A 66 -11.20 -10.46 12.91
N PRO A 67 -11.20 -10.50 11.57
CA PRO A 67 -11.95 -11.52 10.84
C PRO A 67 -11.30 -12.90 10.96
N TYR A 68 -10.09 -12.98 11.54
CA TYR A 68 -9.39 -14.23 11.77
C TYR A 68 -9.78 -14.82 13.13
N THR A 69 -10.43 -15.97 13.08
CA THR A 69 -10.59 -16.89 14.22
C THR A 69 -9.58 -18.03 14.08
N PHE A 70 -8.76 -18.25 15.11
CA PHE A 70 -7.80 -19.37 15.17
C PHE A 70 -8.47 -20.74 15.02
N GLU A 71 -9.77 -20.84 15.30
CA GLU A 71 -10.54 -22.08 15.31
C GLU A 71 -11.02 -22.56 13.93
N ASN A 72 -10.89 -21.75 12.87
CA ASN A 72 -11.33 -22.16 11.54
C ASN A 72 -10.16 -22.74 10.73
N PRO A 73 -10.13 -24.06 10.46
CA PRO A 73 -9.03 -24.67 9.73
C PRO A 73 -9.02 -24.28 8.25
N LYS A 74 -10.11 -23.70 7.71
CA LYS A 74 -10.19 -23.32 6.30
C LYS A 74 -9.53 -21.96 6.07
N PHE A 75 -8.71 -21.88 5.02
CA PHE A 75 -8.14 -20.61 4.57
C PHE A 75 -9.25 -19.58 4.29
N ASN A 76 -9.25 -18.50 5.06
CA ASN A 76 -10.16 -17.36 4.89
C ASN A 76 -9.38 -16.16 4.34
N GLY A 77 -9.17 -16.14 3.04
CA GLY A 77 -8.50 -15.05 2.35
C GLY A 77 -9.18 -14.70 1.04
N HIS A 78 -8.87 -13.51 0.54
CA HIS A 78 -9.46 -12.96 -0.66
C HIS A 78 -8.51 -13.15 -1.84
N PHE A 79 -8.94 -13.98 -2.80
CA PHE A 79 -8.26 -14.11 -4.09
C PHE A 79 -8.88 -13.14 -5.08
N ARG A 80 -8.03 -12.34 -5.75
CA ARG A 80 -8.47 -11.37 -6.74
C ARG A 80 -7.57 -11.36 -7.97
N MET A 81 -8.20 -11.27 -9.12
CA MET A 81 -7.56 -11.07 -10.42
C MET A 81 -8.10 -9.78 -11.03
N GLN A 82 -7.23 -8.91 -11.50
CA GLN A 82 -7.60 -7.62 -12.07
C GLN A 82 -6.79 -7.35 -13.33
N LEU A 83 -7.45 -6.93 -14.39
CA LEU A 83 -6.82 -6.48 -15.63
C LEU A 83 -6.61 -4.97 -15.57
N CYS A 84 -5.43 -4.52 -15.98
CA CYS A 84 -5.01 -3.13 -15.95
C CYS A 84 -4.53 -2.72 -17.35
N ASP A 85 -5.13 -1.70 -17.95
CA ASP A 85 -4.88 -1.35 -19.35
C ASP A 85 -3.47 -0.78 -19.61
N ASN A 86 -2.83 -0.24 -18.58
CA ASN A 86 -1.49 0.31 -18.62
C ASN A 86 -0.88 0.33 -17.20
N LEU A 87 0.35 0.84 -17.09
CA LEU A 87 1.09 0.89 -15.82
C LEU A 87 0.39 1.78 -14.77
N GLU A 88 -0.16 2.91 -15.18
CA GLU A 88 -0.88 3.81 -14.28
C GLU A 88 -2.09 3.10 -13.66
N HIS A 89 -2.90 2.41 -14.48
CA HIS A 89 -4.03 1.62 -13.99
C HIS A 89 -3.54 0.49 -13.06
N LEU A 90 -2.40 -0.14 -13.34
CA LEU A 90 -1.79 -1.13 -12.45
C LEU A 90 -1.44 -0.54 -11.08
N GLN A 91 -0.84 0.65 -11.03
CA GLN A 91 -0.50 1.34 -9.78
C GLN A 91 -1.77 1.72 -9.00
N GLN A 92 -2.79 2.26 -9.70
CA GLN A 92 -4.10 2.56 -9.11
C GLN A 92 -4.73 1.32 -8.47
N VAL A 93 -4.73 0.19 -9.18
CA VAL A 93 -5.25 -1.08 -8.67
C VAL A 93 -4.42 -1.61 -7.51
N TYR A 94 -3.09 -1.50 -7.60
CA TYR A 94 -2.18 -1.97 -6.56
C TYR A 94 -2.42 -1.25 -5.23
N PHE A 95 -2.55 0.08 -5.26
CA PHE A 95 -2.77 0.95 -4.11
C PHE A 95 -4.25 1.30 -3.85
N ARG A 96 -5.21 0.59 -4.46
CA ARG A 96 -6.65 0.91 -4.37
C ARG A 96 -7.19 1.01 -2.93
N SER A 97 -6.61 0.25 -2.01
CA SER A 97 -7.02 0.21 -0.61
C SER A 97 -6.38 1.29 0.26
N TYR A 98 -5.60 2.19 -0.34
CA TYR A 98 -4.97 3.32 0.34
C TYR A 98 -5.76 4.58 0.01
N TYR A 99 -6.13 5.32 1.03
CA TYR A 99 -6.87 6.56 0.91
C TYR A 99 -6.18 7.66 1.71
N ILE A 100 -5.98 8.80 1.07
CA ILE A 100 -5.46 10.02 1.67
C ILE A 100 -6.42 11.13 1.24
N GLU A 101 -7.05 11.78 2.22
CA GLU A 101 -7.98 12.87 1.95
C GLU A 101 -7.32 13.98 1.10
N GLY A 102 -8.06 14.53 0.14
CA GLY A 102 -7.55 15.57 -0.76
C GLY A 102 -6.63 15.09 -1.90
N ILE A 103 -6.30 13.79 -1.99
CA ILE A 103 -5.51 13.21 -3.10
C ILE A 103 -6.40 12.31 -3.96
N GLU A 104 -6.45 12.56 -5.27
CA GLU A 104 -7.28 11.76 -6.20
C GLU A 104 -6.63 10.42 -6.55
N LYS A 105 -5.31 10.41 -6.74
CA LYS A 105 -4.51 9.23 -7.10
C LYS A 105 -3.51 8.91 -5.98
N PRO A 106 -3.92 8.18 -4.92
CA PRO A 106 -3.06 7.86 -3.77
C PRO A 106 -1.72 7.21 -4.15
N TRP A 107 -1.68 6.44 -5.24
CA TRP A 107 -0.44 5.82 -5.74
C TRP A 107 0.65 6.84 -6.07
N LYS A 108 0.30 8.08 -6.47
CA LYS A 108 1.28 9.15 -6.72
C LYS A 108 2.00 9.55 -5.45
N ALA A 109 1.26 9.73 -4.36
CA ALA A 109 1.85 10.07 -3.06
C ALA A 109 2.67 8.90 -2.49
N LEU A 110 2.25 7.65 -2.75
CA LEU A 110 2.89 6.44 -2.21
C LEU A 110 4.14 6.01 -2.98
N ALA A 111 4.11 6.10 -4.31
CA ALA A 111 5.10 5.48 -5.19
C ALA A 111 5.43 6.32 -6.45
N GLY A 112 4.90 7.52 -6.59
CA GLY A 112 5.13 8.33 -7.80
C GLY A 112 6.58 8.77 -7.98
N GLY A 113 7.33 8.92 -6.89
CA GLY A 113 8.78 9.21 -6.92
C GLY A 113 9.65 7.99 -7.16
N TRP A 114 9.09 6.79 -7.35
CA TRP A 114 9.85 5.58 -7.59
C TRP A 114 10.39 5.53 -9.02
N THR A 115 11.68 5.23 -9.16
CA THR A 115 12.26 4.94 -10.48
C THR A 115 11.65 3.67 -11.08
N SER A 116 11.68 3.53 -12.41
CA SER A 116 11.18 2.34 -13.09
C SER A 116 11.82 1.05 -12.58
N ALA A 117 13.08 1.09 -12.15
CA ALA A 117 13.79 -0.06 -11.58
C ALA A 117 13.24 -0.44 -10.19
N VAL A 118 12.95 0.54 -9.34
CA VAL A 118 12.35 0.31 -8.01
C VAL A 118 10.93 -0.23 -8.18
N LEU A 119 10.13 0.40 -9.04
CA LEU A 119 8.77 -0.04 -9.35
C LEU A 119 8.75 -1.46 -9.92
N ALA A 120 9.62 -1.78 -10.88
CA ALA A 120 9.75 -3.12 -11.44
C ALA A 120 10.06 -4.16 -10.35
N ARG A 121 11.02 -3.86 -9.45
CA ARG A 121 11.39 -4.74 -8.34
C ARG A 121 10.20 -5.03 -7.43
N HIS A 122 9.47 -3.99 -7.02
CA HIS A 122 8.28 -4.12 -6.17
C HIS A 122 7.16 -4.91 -6.87
N LEU A 123 6.93 -4.69 -8.17
CA LEU A 123 5.91 -5.43 -8.93
C LEU A 123 6.34 -6.84 -9.36
N GLY A 124 7.59 -7.23 -9.12
CA GLY A 124 8.15 -8.51 -9.59
C GLY A 124 8.40 -8.54 -11.11
N LEU A 125 8.49 -7.38 -11.75
CA LEU A 125 8.71 -7.19 -13.18
C LEU A 125 10.20 -6.91 -13.51
N ASN A 126 10.55 -7.02 -14.79
CA ASN A 126 11.75 -6.37 -15.33
C ASN A 126 11.42 -4.92 -15.72
N SER A 127 12.37 -4.01 -15.56
CA SER A 127 12.28 -2.58 -15.95
C SER A 127 11.77 -2.36 -17.38
N THR A 128 12.08 -3.24 -18.33
CA THR A 128 11.57 -3.16 -19.71
C THR A 128 10.04 -3.25 -19.78
N PHE A 129 9.41 -4.00 -18.87
CA PHE A 129 7.95 -4.13 -18.76
C PHE A 129 7.32 -3.04 -17.92
N VAL A 130 8.08 -2.01 -17.52
CA VAL A 130 7.54 -0.80 -16.89
C VAL A 130 7.54 0.37 -17.89
N ALA A 131 8.49 0.39 -18.83
CA ALA A 131 8.61 1.46 -19.83
C ALA A 131 7.87 1.18 -21.17
N GLY A 132 7.33 -0.02 -21.37
CA GLY A 132 6.70 -0.42 -22.63
C GLY A 132 5.17 -0.30 -22.67
N ASN A 133 4.61 -0.47 -23.86
CA ASN A 133 3.17 -0.50 -24.09
C ASN A 133 2.60 -1.92 -23.86
N TYR A 134 2.24 -2.21 -22.62
CA TYR A 134 1.69 -3.49 -22.20
C TYR A 134 0.38 -3.29 -21.44
N GLY A 135 -0.51 -4.27 -21.57
CA GLY A 135 -1.59 -4.48 -20.60
C GLY A 135 -1.11 -5.43 -19.50
N TYR A 136 -1.64 -5.28 -18.28
CA TYR A 136 -1.19 -6.03 -17.12
C TYR A 136 -2.32 -6.84 -16.49
N GLY A 137 -1.97 -7.99 -15.92
CA GLY A 137 -2.83 -8.74 -15.00
C GLY A 137 -2.22 -8.76 -13.61
N LEU A 138 -2.93 -8.24 -12.61
CA LEU A 138 -2.56 -8.38 -11.20
C LEU A 138 -3.36 -9.52 -10.58
N VAL A 139 -2.64 -10.53 -10.11
CA VAL A 139 -3.19 -11.62 -9.31
C VAL A 139 -2.73 -11.40 -7.86
N ARG A 140 -3.67 -11.37 -6.91
CA ARG A 140 -3.39 -11.15 -5.49
C ARG A 140 -4.18 -12.12 -4.64
N LEU A 141 -3.51 -12.69 -3.65
CA LEU A 141 -4.12 -13.43 -2.55
C LEU A 141 -3.76 -12.73 -1.25
N SER A 142 -4.75 -12.12 -0.61
CA SER A 142 -4.58 -11.39 0.65
C SER A 142 -5.33 -12.05 1.78
N ARG A 143 -4.76 -11.99 2.97
CA ARG A 143 -5.43 -12.37 4.22
C ARG A 143 -5.38 -11.20 5.17
N VAL A 144 -6.55 -10.77 5.61
CA VAL A 144 -6.70 -9.75 6.64
C VAL A 144 -6.52 -10.41 7.99
N TYR A 145 -5.69 -9.80 8.84
CA TYR A 145 -5.47 -10.24 10.20
C TYR A 145 -6.25 -9.36 11.18
N GLU A 146 -6.08 -8.04 11.08
CA GLU A 146 -6.70 -7.08 11.98
C GLU A 146 -7.12 -5.82 11.24
N LEU A 147 -8.25 -5.26 11.68
CA LEU A 147 -8.76 -3.96 11.29
C LEU A 147 -8.82 -3.08 12.54
N VAL A 148 -8.14 -1.93 12.47
CA VAL A 148 -8.08 -0.95 13.56
C VAL A 148 -8.69 0.36 13.07
N ARG A 149 -9.60 0.93 13.86
CA ARG A 149 -10.31 2.17 13.51
C ARG A 149 -10.36 3.11 14.70
N LEU A 150 -10.27 4.41 14.42
CA LEU A 150 -10.56 5.44 15.39
C LEU A 150 -12.04 5.37 15.72
N THR A 151 -12.35 5.25 17.01
CA THR A 151 -13.74 5.23 17.47
C THR A 151 -14.23 6.67 17.46
N PRO A 152 -15.28 7.00 16.71
CA PRO A 152 -15.83 8.35 16.72
C PRO A 152 -16.48 8.57 18.09
N HIS A 153 -15.78 9.20 19.02
CA HIS A 153 -16.42 9.79 20.19
C HIS A 153 -16.88 11.20 19.84
N MET A 154 -17.91 11.69 20.56
CA MET A 154 -18.37 13.07 20.41
C MET A 154 -17.22 14.04 20.70
N GLY A 155 -16.57 14.51 19.64
CA GLY A 155 -15.46 15.46 19.67
C GLY A 155 -14.09 14.81 19.88
N LEU A 156 -13.45 14.36 18.79
CA LEU A 156 -12.01 14.18 18.79
C LEU A 156 -11.34 15.51 19.13
N ARG A 157 -10.60 15.55 20.23
CA ARG A 157 -9.96 16.77 20.73
C ARG A 157 -8.46 16.69 20.51
N LEU A 158 -7.92 17.78 19.95
CA LEU A 158 -6.49 17.95 19.85
C LEU A 158 -5.87 18.05 21.25
N ASN A 159 -4.71 17.43 21.46
CA ASN A 159 -3.93 17.64 22.67
C ASN A 159 -3.47 19.10 22.78
N ASN A 160 -3.12 19.52 23.99
CA ASN A 160 -2.73 20.91 24.26
C ASN A 160 -1.59 21.37 23.34
N TRP A 161 -0.59 20.50 23.11
CA TRP A 161 0.56 20.81 22.26
C TRP A 161 0.19 21.13 20.81
N THR A 162 -0.77 20.38 20.24
CA THR A 162 -1.24 20.60 18.87
C THR A 162 -2.24 21.76 18.82
N ALA A 163 -3.11 21.87 19.83
CA ALA A 163 -4.08 22.95 19.94
C ALA A 163 -3.40 24.32 20.01
N GLU A 164 -2.36 24.48 20.83
CA GLU A 164 -1.57 25.72 20.89
C GLU A 164 -0.95 26.09 19.53
N ARG A 165 -0.53 25.08 18.75
CA ARG A 165 0.00 25.31 17.40
C ARG A 165 -1.05 25.71 16.39
N THR A 166 -2.29 25.25 16.55
CA THR A 166 -3.39 25.76 15.71
C THR A 166 -3.60 27.25 15.93
N GLU A 167 -3.26 27.79 17.10
CA GLU A 167 -3.35 29.24 17.33
C GLU A 167 -2.35 30.05 16.52
N LEU A 168 -1.21 29.45 16.16
CA LEU A 168 -0.17 30.06 15.33
C LEU A 168 -0.50 30.08 13.82
N VAL A 169 -1.60 29.44 13.40
CA VAL A 169 -2.06 29.51 12.02
C VAL A 169 -2.70 30.88 11.79
N ILE A 170 -2.15 31.64 10.84
CA ILE A 170 -2.58 33.01 10.51
C ILE A 170 -3.23 33.00 9.12
N PRO A 171 -4.55 33.30 9.01
CA PRO A 171 -5.23 33.42 7.72
C PRO A 171 -4.51 34.38 6.76
N GLY A 172 -4.40 34.00 5.50
CA GLY A 172 -3.67 34.74 4.47
C GLY A 172 -2.15 34.51 4.45
N GLN A 173 -1.57 33.84 5.45
CA GLN A 173 -0.14 33.52 5.47
C GLN A 173 0.10 32.03 5.24
N VAL A 174 0.52 31.65 4.03
CA VAL A 174 0.83 30.26 3.66
C VAL A 174 1.91 29.65 4.56
N GLY A 175 2.96 30.43 4.87
CA GLY A 175 4.08 29.97 5.71
C GLY A 175 3.66 29.51 7.11
N SER A 176 2.61 30.11 7.68
CA SER A 176 2.07 29.71 8.99
C SER A 176 1.46 28.31 8.96
N VAL A 177 0.75 27.97 7.88
CA VAL A 177 0.16 26.65 7.66
C VAL A 177 1.25 25.61 7.41
N LEU A 178 2.25 25.92 6.58
CA LEU A 178 3.36 25.01 6.31
C LEU A 178 4.18 24.73 7.58
N ALA A 179 4.41 25.74 8.42
CA ALA A 179 5.08 25.57 9.71
C ALA A 179 4.26 24.68 10.66
N PHE A 180 2.93 24.83 10.69
CA PHE A 180 2.06 23.92 11.43
C PHE A 180 2.16 22.49 10.91
N ILE A 181 2.09 22.28 9.58
CA ILE A 181 2.16 20.95 8.96
C ILE A 181 3.50 20.26 9.25
N GLN A 182 4.59 21.01 9.23
CA GLN A 182 5.91 20.49 9.53
C GLN A 182 6.03 19.97 10.97
N GLN A 183 5.28 20.56 11.91
CA GLN A 183 5.36 20.21 13.33
C GLN A 183 4.29 19.18 13.74
N SER A 184 3.05 19.37 13.30
CA SER A 184 1.89 18.59 13.75
C SER A 184 1.42 17.55 12.73
N GLY A 185 1.99 17.56 11.53
CA GLY A 185 1.49 16.79 10.40
C GLY A 185 0.35 17.49 9.66
N SER A 186 -0.12 16.82 8.62
CA SER A 186 -1.20 17.27 7.75
C SER A 186 -2.43 16.37 7.83
N HIS A 187 -2.19 15.07 8.01
CA HIS A 187 -3.19 14.02 8.00
C HIS A 187 -2.96 13.08 9.16
N TYR A 188 -4.01 12.57 9.77
CA TYR A 188 -3.94 11.52 10.77
C TYR A 188 -4.51 10.21 10.23
N VAL A 189 -4.03 9.09 10.80
CA VAL A 189 -4.54 7.76 10.48
C VAL A 189 -5.90 7.57 11.16
N ASN A 190 -6.97 7.54 10.38
CA ASN A 190 -8.32 7.28 10.85
C ASN A 190 -8.60 5.78 10.99
N SER A 191 -8.11 4.98 10.03
CA SER A 191 -8.15 3.53 10.14
C SER A 191 -7.07 2.86 9.32
N TYR A 192 -6.76 1.62 9.67
CA TYR A 192 -5.88 0.77 8.87
C TYR A 192 -6.25 -0.71 8.99
N THR A 193 -5.84 -1.49 8.00
CA THR A 193 -5.98 -2.96 8.00
C THR A 193 -4.61 -3.59 7.84
N THR A 194 -4.32 -4.56 8.68
CA THR A 194 -3.07 -5.32 8.68
C THR A 194 -3.33 -6.77 8.27
N GLY A 195 -2.27 -7.43 7.83
CA GLY A 195 -2.30 -8.82 7.41
C GLY A 195 -1.10 -9.12 6.53
N ASN A 196 -1.28 -9.93 5.49
CA ASN A 196 -0.26 -10.12 4.48
C ASN A 196 -0.88 -10.53 3.14
N SER A 197 -0.12 -10.39 2.06
CA SER A 197 -0.57 -10.83 0.75
C SER A 197 0.59 -11.33 -0.10
N LEU A 198 0.28 -12.30 -0.96
CA LEU A 198 1.09 -12.66 -2.10
C LEU A 198 0.45 -12.08 -3.35
N TYR A 199 1.26 -11.54 -4.25
CA TYR A 199 0.80 -11.05 -5.54
C TYR A 199 1.78 -11.36 -6.65
N GLN A 200 1.28 -11.34 -7.88
CA GLN A 200 2.04 -11.60 -9.08
C GLN A 200 1.48 -10.75 -10.22
N VAL A 201 2.37 -10.08 -10.95
CA VAL A 201 2.01 -9.25 -12.10
C VAL A 201 2.41 -9.96 -13.40
N TYR A 202 1.53 -9.91 -14.38
CA TYR A 202 1.74 -10.46 -15.72
C TYR A 202 1.69 -9.31 -16.72
N ALA A 203 2.62 -9.27 -17.68
CA ALA A 203 2.60 -8.32 -18.77
C ALA A 203 2.18 -9.01 -20.08
N PHE A 204 1.34 -8.34 -20.85
CA PHE A 204 0.78 -8.85 -22.09
C PHE A 204 0.99 -7.84 -23.21
N THR A 205 1.31 -8.33 -24.41
CA THR A 205 1.25 -7.50 -25.61
C THR A 205 -0.18 -6.98 -25.82
N PRO A 206 -0.37 -5.83 -26.49
CA PRO A 206 -1.70 -5.27 -26.71
C PRO A 206 -2.70 -6.25 -27.39
N VAL A 207 -2.20 -7.10 -28.29
CA VAL A 207 -3.00 -8.11 -29.00
C VAL A 207 -3.52 -9.16 -28.02
N VAL A 208 -2.63 -9.80 -27.26
CA VAL A 208 -3.01 -10.86 -26.30
C VAL A 208 -3.86 -10.28 -25.17
N TYR A 209 -3.55 -9.07 -24.71
CA TYR A 209 -4.33 -8.41 -23.67
C TYR A 209 -5.78 -8.15 -24.10
N LYS A 210 -6.00 -7.75 -25.37
CA LYS A 210 -7.34 -7.57 -25.92
C LYS A 210 -8.13 -8.89 -25.95
N GLU A 211 -7.50 -9.99 -26.35
CA GLU A 211 -8.09 -11.32 -26.30
C GLU A 211 -8.45 -11.71 -24.86
N LEU A 212 -7.53 -11.51 -23.91
CA LEU A 212 -7.77 -11.78 -22.49
C LEU A 212 -8.96 -11.00 -21.93
N LYS A 213 -9.12 -9.72 -22.30
CA LYS A 213 -10.29 -8.93 -21.88
C LYS A 213 -11.61 -9.52 -22.38
N ILE A 214 -11.64 -9.99 -23.63
CA ILE A 214 -12.82 -10.62 -24.21
C ILE A 214 -13.14 -11.94 -23.48
N GLU A 215 -12.13 -12.76 -23.22
CA GLU A 215 -12.27 -14.04 -22.52
C GLU A 215 -12.72 -13.86 -21.06
N MET A 216 -12.19 -12.85 -20.37
CA MET A 216 -12.62 -12.46 -19.02
C MET A 216 -14.08 -12.00 -19.01
N HIS A 217 -14.50 -11.18 -19.97
CA HIS A 217 -15.89 -10.78 -20.09
C HIS A 217 -16.80 -11.99 -20.31
N TYR A 218 -16.41 -12.94 -21.18
CA TYR A 218 -17.15 -14.18 -21.38
C TYR A 218 -17.17 -15.08 -20.15
N TYR A 219 -16.11 -15.09 -19.35
CA TYR A 219 -16.07 -15.82 -18.09
C TYR A 219 -17.05 -15.25 -17.06
N GLU A 220 -17.11 -13.92 -16.94
CA GLU A 220 -18.05 -13.23 -16.05
C GLU A 220 -19.51 -13.53 -16.40
N VAL A 221 -19.84 -13.62 -17.70
CA VAL A 221 -21.16 -14.06 -18.18
C VAL A 221 -21.30 -15.58 -18.33
N ARG A 222 -20.38 -16.36 -17.73
CA ARG A 222 -20.38 -17.83 -17.64
C ARG A 222 -20.39 -18.58 -18.99
N LYS A 223 -19.87 -17.96 -20.05
CA LYS A 223 -19.75 -18.57 -21.40
C LYS A 223 -18.47 -19.37 -21.59
N VAL A 224 -17.46 -19.17 -20.75
CA VAL A 224 -16.19 -19.92 -20.79
C VAL A 224 -15.79 -20.38 -19.38
N SER A 225 -14.94 -21.40 -19.30
CA SER A 225 -14.42 -21.91 -18.03
C SER A 225 -13.29 -21.04 -17.47
N LEU A 226 -13.10 -21.07 -16.15
CA LEU A 226 -11.97 -20.41 -15.48
C LEU A 226 -10.63 -20.89 -16.07
N GLY A 227 -10.50 -22.18 -16.39
CA GLY A 227 -9.28 -22.73 -16.98
C GLY A 227 -8.86 -22.05 -18.29
N ARG A 228 -9.83 -21.62 -19.12
CA ARG A 228 -9.55 -20.89 -20.36
C ARG A 228 -8.95 -19.51 -20.09
N VAL A 229 -9.50 -18.78 -19.13
CA VAL A 229 -8.92 -17.51 -18.66
C VAL A 229 -7.52 -17.73 -18.07
N LEU A 230 -7.37 -18.72 -17.18
CA LEU A 230 -6.10 -19.01 -16.51
C LEU A 230 -4.98 -19.38 -17.50
N SER A 231 -5.31 -19.93 -18.67
CA SER A 231 -4.32 -20.27 -19.70
C SER A 231 -3.53 -19.06 -20.24
N PHE A 232 -4.11 -17.85 -20.18
CA PHE A 232 -3.42 -16.62 -20.56
C PHE A 232 -2.28 -16.30 -19.59
N PHE A 233 -2.37 -16.69 -18.33
CA PHE A 233 -1.38 -16.43 -17.29
C PHE A 233 -0.24 -17.45 -17.31
N SER A 234 0.22 -17.81 -18.52
CA SER A 234 1.35 -18.70 -18.76
C SER A 234 2.34 -18.07 -19.74
N PRO A 235 3.60 -18.50 -19.77
CA PRO A 235 4.62 -17.97 -20.71
C PRO A 235 4.29 -18.17 -22.19
N TRP A 236 3.26 -18.97 -22.53
CA TRP A 236 2.80 -19.13 -23.91
C TRP A 236 1.98 -17.94 -24.42
N ARG A 237 1.43 -17.14 -23.51
CA ARG A 237 0.50 -16.04 -23.81
C ARG A 237 0.96 -14.73 -23.18
N ALA A 238 1.39 -14.76 -21.92
CA ALA A 238 1.99 -13.62 -21.27
C ALA A 238 3.37 -13.35 -21.87
N GLU A 239 3.61 -12.08 -22.23
CA GLU A 239 4.93 -11.63 -22.67
C GLU A 239 5.94 -11.73 -21.53
N TYR A 240 5.48 -11.47 -20.30
CA TYR A 240 6.28 -11.64 -19.10
C TYR A 240 5.44 -12.15 -17.94
N VAL A 241 5.99 -13.15 -17.25
CA VAL A 241 5.44 -13.67 -15.99
C VAL A 241 6.29 -13.13 -14.84
N GLY A 242 5.69 -12.26 -14.02
CA GLY A 242 6.36 -11.67 -12.88
C GLY A 242 6.71 -12.67 -11.79
N LEU A 243 7.68 -12.29 -10.97
CA LEU A 243 7.98 -13.01 -9.73
C LEU A 243 6.81 -12.84 -8.75
N ILE A 244 6.59 -13.86 -7.92
CA ILE A 244 5.64 -13.75 -6.82
C ILE A 244 6.29 -12.91 -5.72
N ARG A 245 5.59 -11.87 -5.29
CA ARG A 245 6.03 -10.91 -4.27
C ARG A 245 5.10 -10.92 -3.07
N SER A 246 5.63 -10.49 -1.93
CA SER A 246 4.87 -10.32 -0.70
C SER A 246 4.65 -8.84 -0.39
N SER A 247 3.48 -8.48 0.17
CA SER A 247 3.23 -7.10 0.61
C SER A 247 4.13 -6.66 1.77
N SER A 248 4.55 -7.61 2.59
CA SER A 248 5.46 -7.38 3.72
C SER A 248 6.94 -7.30 3.32
N GLY A 249 7.31 -7.78 2.13
CA GLY A 249 8.70 -8.01 1.76
C GLY A 249 9.36 -9.15 2.54
N ASN A 250 8.58 -10.06 3.13
CA ASN A 250 9.07 -11.21 3.87
C ASN A 250 9.76 -12.21 2.92
N SER A 251 11.09 -12.24 2.98
CA SER A 251 11.93 -13.07 2.10
C SER A 251 11.67 -14.57 2.28
N SER A 252 11.36 -15.04 3.49
CA SER A 252 11.03 -16.44 3.77
C SER A 252 9.71 -16.84 3.09
N LEU A 253 8.72 -15.96 3.09
CA LEU A 253 7.44 -16.18 2.40
C LEU A 253 7.64 -16.17 0.88
N GLU A 254 8.43 -15.23 0.34
CA GLU A 254 8.77 -15.18 -1.08
C GLU A 254 9.59 -16.40 -1.53
N GLN A 255 10.51 -16.89 -0.69
CA GLN A 255 11.29 -18.09 -0.97
C GLN A 255 10.43 -19.35 -0.92
N TRP A 256 9.48 -19.43 0.02
CA TRP A 256 8.49 -20.50 0.01
C TRP A 256 7.68 -20.47 -1.29
N ALA A 257 7.17 -19.30 -1.68
CA ALA A 257 6.49 -19.15 -2.97
C ALA A 257 7.40 -19.56 -4.13
N SER A 258 8.69 -19.18 -4.09
CA SER A 258 9.69 -19.51 -5.11
C SER A 258 10.01 -21.01 -5.21
N ASN A 259 9.69 -21.80 -4.19
CA ASN A 259 9.97 -23.25 -4.17
C ASN A 259 8.72 -24.08 -4.51
N TYR A 260 7.55 -23.66 -4.04
CA TYR A 260 6.33 -24.48 -4.11
C TYR A 260 5.34 -24.01 -5.19
N LEU A 261 5.34 -22.72 -5.53
CA LEU A 261 4.39 -22.13 -6.48
C LEU A 261 4.95 -22.05 -7.90
N PHE A 262 5.44 -23.18 -8.42
CA PHE A 262 5.92 -23.30 -9.80
C PHE A 262 5.03 -24.25 -10.59
N SER A 263 4.74 -23.85 -11.81
CA SER A 263 4.18 -24.72 -12.83
C SER A 263 5.31 -25.24 -13.71
N ARG A 264 5.34 -26.56 -13.92
CA ARG A 264 6.31 -27.22 -14.81
C ARG A 264 5.65 -27.48 -16.15
N PHE A 265 6.33 -27.06 -17.21
CA PHE A 265 6.11 -27.50 -18.58
C PHE A 265 7.31 -28.33 -19.03
N ILE A 266 7.17 -29.01 -20.17
CA ILE A 266 8.19 -29.96 -20.67
C ILE A 266 9.58 -29.31 -20.77
N MET A 267 9.68 -28.05 -21.19
CA MET A 267 10.97 -27.38 -21.43
C MET A 267 11.30 -26.24 -20.46
N PHE A 268 10.39 -25.83 -19.58
CA PHE A 268 10.63 -24.74 -18.65
C PHE A 268 9.68 -24.78 -17.45
N SER A 269 10.07 -24.10 -16.37
CA SER A 269 9.23 -23.84 -15.21
C SER A 269 9.06 -22.36 -15.00
N TYR A 270 7.91 -21.93 -14.49
CA TYR A 270 7.66 -20.52 -14.18
C TYR A 270 6.90 -20.36 -12.85
N PRO A 271 7.08 -19.23 -12.14
CA PRO A 271 6.31 -18.91 -10.96
C PRO A 271 4.82 -18.76 -11.31
N ASN A 272 3.93 -19.35 -10.53
CA ASN A 272 2.50 -19.33 -10.79
C ASN A 272 1.69 -19.30 -9.49
N LEU A 273 1.26 -18.11 -9.09
CA LEU A 273 0.39 -17.91 -7.93
C LEU A 273 -0.99 -18.57 -8.12
N LEU A 274 -1.46 -18.69 -9.36
CA LEU A 274 -2.74 -19.32 -9.69
C LEU A 274 -2.73 -20.83 -9.43
N LYS A 275 -1.57 -21.44 -9.20
CA LYS A 275 -1.46 -22.84 -8.73
C LYS A 275 -2.25 -23.08 -7.44
N LEU A 276 -2.42 -22.06 -6.60
CA LEU A 276 -3.21 -22.14 -5.36
C LEU A 276 -4.69 -22.42 -5.61
N TYR A 277 -5.25 -22.09 -6.79
CA TYR A 277 -6.64 -22.44 -7.12
C TYR A 277 -6.88 -23.94 -7.20
N VAL A 278 -5.85 -24.71 -7.57
CA VAL A 278 -5.94 -26.15 -7.84
C VAL A 278 -5.22 -26.99 -6.79
N ARG A 279 -4.59 -26.36 -5.80
CA ARG A 279 -3.80 -27.00 -4.74
C ARG A 279 -4.24 -26.54 -3.35
N PRO A 280 -5.34 -27.11 -2.81
CA PRO A 280 -5.85 -26.73 -1.48
C PRO A 280 -4.87 -27.05 -0.36
N ASP A 281 -3.98 -28.03 -0.55
CA ASP A 281 -2.89 -28.36 0.37
C ASP A 281 -1.88 -27.21 0.52
N LEU A 282 -1.47 -26.60 -0.60
CA LEU A 282 -0.57 -25.44 -0.58
C LEU A 282 -1.26 -24.19 -0.01
N LEU A 283 -2.56 -24.04 -0.26
CA LEU A 283 -3.35 -22.95 0.31
C LEU A 283 -3.48 -23.08 1.83
N GLN A 284 -3.60 -24.31 2.35
CA GLN A 284 -3.60 -24.59 3.77
C GLN A 284 -2.24 -24.28 4.41
N GLU A 285 -1.13 -24.68 3.78
CA GLU A 285 0.20 -24.33 4.28
C GLU A 285 0.42 -22.81 4.29
N LEU A 286 -0.01 -22.13 3.24
CA LEU A 286 0.04 -20.68 3.14
C LEU A 286 -0.78 -19.99 4.24
N ASN A 287 -1.88 -20.60 4.70
CA ASN A 287 -2.66 -20.10 5.83
C ASN A 287 -1.81 -19.92 7.10
N TYR A 288 -0.81 -20.75 7.33
CA TYR A 288 0.06 -20.59 8.50
C TYR A 288 1.22 -19.62 8.27
N ARG A 289 1.53 -19.30 7.00
CA ARG A 289 2.65 -18.43 6.61
C ARG A 289 2.23 -16.97 6.38
N LEU A 290 0.97 -16.72 6.03
CA LEU A 290 0.42 -15.37 5.93
C LEU A 290 0.13 -14.82 7.33
N GLY A 291 1.17 -14.24 7.93
CA GLY A 291 1.14 -13.54 9.22
C GLY A 291 0.60 -12.10 9.12
N ASN A 292 0.89 -11.30 10.15
CA ASN A 292 0.39 -9.93 10.30
C ASN A 292 1.47 -8.86 10.00
N ASP A 293 2.20 -9.02 8.89
CA ASP A 293 3.47 -8.31 8.66
C ASP A 293 3.36 -7.17 7.64
N ALA A 294 2.17 -6.87 7.12
CA ALA A 294 1.96 -5.89 6.07
C ALA A 294 0.75 -4.99 6.35
N LEU A 295 0.89 -3.74 5.90
CA LEU A 295 -0.24 -2.84 5.73
C LEU A 295 -1.00 -3.21 4.45
N LEU A 296 -2.28 -3.53 4.58
CA LEU A 296 -3.14 -3.85 3.45
C LEU A 296 -4.00 -2.65 3.02
N SER A 297 -4.37 -1.80 3.95
CA SER A 297 -5.13 -0.57 3.70
C SER A 297 -4.83 0.49 4.75
N VAL A 298 -4.97 1.76 4.38
CA VAL A 298 -4.95 2.89 5.31
C VAL A 298 -5.94 3.95 4.84
N ASP A 299 -6.62 4.59 5.78
CA ASP A 299 -7.48 5.75 5.60
C ASP A 299 -6.88 6.89 6.40
N MET A 300 -6.34 7.89 5.71
CA MET A 300 -5.76 9.09 6.29
C MET A 300 -6.68 10.29 6.06
N ARG A 301 -6.96 11.04 7.13
CA ARG A 301 -7.86 12.19 7.14
C ARG A 301 -7.14 13.47 7.47
N SER A 302 -7.57 14.58 6.88
CA SER A 302 -7.02 15.90 7.09
C SER A 302 -7.20 16.34 8.55
N LEU A 303 -6.23 17.07 9.10
CA LEU A 303 -6.37 17.73 10.41
C LEU A 303 -7.32 18.92 10.38
N ALA A 304 -7.72 19.42 9.19
CA ALA A 304 -8.54 20.62 9.06
C ALA A 304 -9.83 20.60 9.91
N PRO A 305 -10.64 19.52 9.92
CA PRO A 305 -11.88 19.49 10.70
C PRO A 305 -11.68 19.66 12.22
N LEU A 306 -10.46 19.45 12.71
CA LEU A 306 -10.11 19.55 14.14
C LEU A 306 -9.74 20.99 14.55
N ILE A 307 -9.46 21.88 13.59
CA ILE A 307 -9.19 23.30 13.85
C ILE A 307 -10.51 23.99 14.22
N ARG A 308 -10.63 24.52 15.44
CA ARG A 308 -11.89 25.08 15.96
C ARG A 308 -12.29 26.40 15.29
N ASP A 309 -11.33 27.29 15.07
CA ASP A 309 -11.56 28.57 14.39
C ASP A 309 -11.89 28.33 12.91
N SER A 310 -13.04 28.84 12.45
CA SER A 310 -13.51 28.61 11.08
C SER A 310 -12.63 29.30 10.03
N GLY A 311 -12.11 30.49 10.32
CA GLY A 311 -11.21 31.22 9.42
C GLY A 311 -9.89 30.49 9.22
N LYS A 312 -9.26 30.05 10.32
CA LYS A 312 -8.03 29.24 10.29
C LYS A 312 -8.28 27.89 9.62
N ARG A 313 -9.41 27.25 9.89
CA ARG A 313 -9.80 25.98 9.25
C ARG A 313 -9.90 26.12 7.73
N HIS A 314 -10.65 27.10 7.24
CA HIS A 314 -10.79 27.33 5.80
C HIS A 314 -9.45 27.64 5.15
N TRP A 315 -8.65 28.50 5.79
CA TRP A 315 -7.33 28.84 5.27
C TRP A 315 -6.38 27.64 5.24
N PHE A 316 -6.35 26.83 6.30
CA PHE A 316 -5.57 25.59 6.35
C PHE A 316 -5.99 24.64 5.23
N GLN A 317 -7.29 24.40 5.06
CA GLN A 317 -7.82 23.51 4.04
C GLN A 317 -7.46 24.00 2.62
N GLU A 318 -7.62 25.30 2.35
CA GLU A 318 -7.27 25.90 1.06
C GLU A 318 -5.78 25.73 0.73
N VAL A 319 -4.89 26.04 1.69
CA VAL A 319 -3.45 25.86 1.51
C VAL A 319 -3.11 24.39 1.30
N LEU A 320 -3.71 23.49 2.08
CA LEU A 320 -3.51 22.05 1.97
C LEU A 320 -3.92 21.54 0.58
N ASP A 321 -5.13 21.84 0.13
CA ASP A 321 -5.68 21.39 -1.16
C ASP A 321 -4.86 21.91 -2.34
N ASN A 322 -4.44 23.17 -2.28
CA ASN A 322 -3.60 23.76 -3.33
C ASN A 322 -2.23 23.09 -3.39
N HIS A 323 -1.59 22.83 -2.24
CA HIS A 323 -0.32 22.11 -2.23
C HIS A 323 -0.47 20.66 -2.69
N LEU A 324 -1.49 19.94 -2.24
CA LEU A 324 -1.74 18.56 -2.66
C LEU A 324 -1.89 18.45 -4.18
N LYS A 325 -2.70 19.32 -4.78
CA LYS A 325 -2.88 19.37 -6.24
C LYS A 325 -1.57 19.68 -6.98
N LEU A 326 -0.79 20.64 -6.48
CA LEU A 326 0.50 20.98 -7.09
C LEU A 326 1.47 19.79 -7.05
N TRP A 327 1.55 19.09 -5.92
CA TRP A 327 2.42 17.91 -5.79
C TRP A 327 1.93 16.75 -6.66
N GLU A 328 0.62 16.52 -6.72
CA GLU A 328 0.04 15.47 -7.54
C GLU A 328 0.30 15.68 -9.05
N LEU A 329 0.39 16.93 -9.51
CA LEU A 329 0.72 17.26 -10.90
C LEU A 329 2.21 17.16 -11.23
N ASN A 330 3.09 17.32 -10.24
CA ASN A 330 4.54 17.45 -10.45
C ASN A 330 5.35 16.18 -10.13
N VAL A 331 4.71 15.14 -9.61
CA VAL A 331 5.34 13.83 -9.34
C VAL A 331 5.38 12.94 -10.57
#